data_AF-A0A7S4W9S6-F1
#
_entry.id   AF-A0A7S4W9S6-F1
#
_cell.length_a   1.000
_cell.length_b   1.000
_cell.length_c   1.000
_cell.angle_alpha   90.00
_cell.angle_beta   90.00
_cell.angle_gamma   90.00
#
_symmetry.space_group_name_H-M   'P 1'
#
loop_
_entity.id
_entity.type
_entity.pdbx_description
1 polymer ?
#
loop_
_entity_poly.entity_id
_entity_poly.type
_entity_poly.pdbx_seq_one_letter_code
_entity_poly.pdbx_strand_id
1 'polypeptide(L)'
;GKVSLIDCGQFKALSRTQRAQFAELVLAVAEYQETDPSDLFHAKKKLAKLVREFGVTFREGKEEDDDLAASVALLLFGNADQEMPGGYSTNELSDQSPVKLVASFPQ
;
A
#
# COMPACT_ATOMS: atom_id res chain seq x y z
N GLY A 1 -23.00 22.92 12.73
CA GLY A 1 -23.55 21.84 11.89
C GLY A 1 -23.32 20.52 12.58
N LYS A 2 -24.33 19.65 12.64
CA LYS A 2 -24.16 18.27 13.11
C LYS A 2 -24.29 17.35 11.91
N VAL A 3 -23.33 16.45 11.74
CA VAL A 3 -23.39 15.39 10.73
C VAL A 3 -24.00 14.17 11.38
N SER A 4 -25.09 13.66 10.80
CA SER A 4 -25.71 12.41 11.23
C SER A 4 -25.17 11.25 10.38
N LEU A 5 -24.53 10.27 11.02
CA LEU A 5 -24.14 9.01 10.40
C LEU A 5 -25.33 8.05 10.46
N ILE A 6 -25.82 7.62 9.29
CA ILE A 6 -27.09 6.88 9.15
C ILE A 6 -26.86 5.44 8.64
N ASP A 7 -25.69 5.15 8.07
CA ASP A 7 -25.34 3.84 7.53
C ASP A 7 -23.97 3.39 8.05
N CYS A 8 -23.92 2.17 8.60
CA CYS A 8 -22.74 1.49 9.11
C CYS A 8 -22.69 0.02 8.64
N GLY A 9 -23.41 -0.34 7.56
CA GLY A 9 -23.54 -1.73 7.10
C GLY A 9 -22.22 -2.40 6.67
N GLN A 10 -21.18 -1.60 6.41
CA GLN A 10 -19.83 -2.07 6.05
C GLN A 10 -18.81 -1.90 7.19
N PHE A 11 -19.26 -1.78 8.44
CA PHE A 11 -18.36 -1.71 9.58
C PHE A 11 -17.50 -2.99 9.67
N LYS A 12 -16.18 -2.79 9.65
CA LYS A 12 -15.20 -3.83 10.01
C LYS A 12 -14.35 -3.33 11.16
N ALA A 13 -14.35 -4.08 12.26
CA ALA A 13 -13.46 -3.83 13.37
C ALA A 13 -12.06 -4.36 13.03
N LEU A 14 -11.05 -3.48 13.11
CA LEU A 14 -9.66 -3.91 12.99
C LEU A 14 -9.16 -4.44 14.33
N SER A 15 -8.57 -5.63 14.30
CA SER A 15 -7.87 -6.20 15.46
C SER A 15 -6.71 -5.30 15.92
N ARG A 16 -6.22 -5.49 17.15
CA ARG A 16 -5.03 -4.77 17.63
C ARG A 16 -3.82 -4.99 16.70
N THR A 17 -3.66 -6.21 16.19
CA THR A 17 -2.57 -6.56 15.26
C THR A 17 -2.70 -5.82 13.95
N GLN A 18 -3.88 -5.85 13.31
CA GLN A 18 -4.11 -5.12 12.05
C GLN A 18 -3.90 -3.61 12.22
N ARG A 19 -4.34 -3.03 13.35
CA ARG A 19 -4.08 -1.61 13.63
C ARG A 19 -2.59 -1.30 13.78
N ALA A 20 -1.83 -2.17 14.41
CA ALA A 20 -0.38 -1.99 14.56
C ALA A 20 0.34 -2.11 13.21
N GLN A 21 0.02 -3.13 12.42
CA GLN A 21 0.59 -3.33 11.08
C GLN A 21 0.23 -2.17 10.13
N PHE A 22 -1.01 -1.68 10.20
CA PHE A 22 -1.44 -0.51 9.44
C PHE A 22 -0.63 0.73 9.81
N ALA A 23 -0.46 0.99 11.11
CA ALA A 23 0.35 2.13 11.58
C ALA A 23 1.81 2.01 11.13
N GLU A 24 2.40 0.81 11.22
CA GLU A 24 3.76 0.55 10.76
C GLU A 24 3.91 0.78 9.25
N LEU A 25 2.93 0.34 8.44
CA LEU A 25 2.94 0.56 7.00
C LEU A 25 2.88 2.05 6.64
N VAL A 26 2.01 2.82 7.29
CA VAL A 26 1.89 4.27 7.05
C VAL A 26 3.19 5.00 7.41
N LEU A 27 3.82 4.64 8.53
CA LEU A 27 5.11 5.21 8.92
C LEU A 27 6.21 4.84 7.91
N ALA A 28 6.25 3.58 7.47
CA ALA A 28 7.23 3.13 6.48
C ALA A 28 7.06 3.83 5.13
N VAL A 29 5.83 4.19 4.74
CA VAL A 29 5.59 5.00 3.54
C VAL A 29 6.17 6.39 3.72
N ALA A 30 5.90 7.07 4.83
CA ALA A 30 6.48 8.39 5.10
C ALA A 30 8.02 8.35 5.09
N GLU A 31 8.63 7.34 5.74
CA GLU A 31 10.08 7.14 5.71
C GLU A 31 10.62 6.92 4.29
N TYR A 32 9.92 6.15 3.45
CA TYR A 32 10.31 5.93 2.05
C TYR A 32 10.38 7.23 1.26
N GLN A 33 9.44 8.16 1.48
CA GLN A 33 9.40 9.43 0.75
C GLN A 33 10.51 10.40 1.17
N GLU A 34 11.07 10.21 2.35
CA GLU A 34 12.22 10.97 2.87
C GLU A 34 13.56 10.23 2.65
N THR A 35 13.53 9.03 2.07
CA THR A 35 14.71 8.17 1.91
C THR A 35 15.64 8.68 0.81
N ASP A 36 16.94 8.73 1.11
CA ASP A 36 17.96 9.05 0.12
C ASP A 36 17.99 8.04 -1.03
N PRO A 37 18.27 8.47 -2.28
CA PRO A 37 18.30 7.58 -3.44
C PRO A 37 19.20 6.35 -3.29
N SER A 38 20.27 6.43 -2.49
CA SER A 38 21.18 5.30 -2.21
C SER A 38 20.52 4.17 -1.41
N ASP A 39 19.48 4.47 -0.63
CA ASP A 39 18.84 3.54 0.30
C ASP A 39 17.43 3.11 -0.13
N LEU A 40 16.92 3.66 -1.25
CA LEU A 40 15.60 3.34 -1.81
C LEU A 40 15.41 1.83 -2.03
N PHE A 41 16.47 1.09 -2.37
CA PHE A 41 16.38 -0.37 -2.52
C PHE A 41 15.93 -1.06 -1.22
N HIS A 42 16.50 -0.66 -0.07
CA HIS A 42 16.16 -1.23 1.23
C HIS A 42 14.79 -0.75 1.71
N ALA A 43 14.49 0.53 1.55
CA ALA A 43 13.19 1.10 1.91
C ALA A 43 12.05 0.45 1.11
N LYS A 44 12.25 0.23 -0.19
CA LYS A 44 11.32 -0.52 -1.04
C LYS A 44 11.07 -1.93 -0.53
N LYS A 45 12.13 -2.68 -0.21
CA LYS A 45 12.00 -4.05 0.33
C LYS A 45 11.25 -4.07 1.65
N LYS A 46 11.47 -3.08 2.52
CA LYS A 46 10.72 -2.92 3.77
C LYS A 46 9.22 -2.74 3.49
N LEU A 47 8.85 -1.83 2.58
CA LEU A 47 7.46 -1.64 2.18
C LEU A 47 6.83 -2.92 1.61
N ALA A 48 7.50 -3.54 0.65
CA ALA A 48 7.02 -4.76 0.00
C ALA A 48 6.76 -5.89 1.01
N LYS A 49 7.65 -6.04 1.99
CA LYS A 49 7.47 -6.99 3.10
C LYS A 49 6.24 -6.64 3.94
N LEU A 50 6.10 -5.39 4.39
CA LEU A 50 4.98 -4.96 5.23
C LEU A 50 3.62 -5.14 4.53
N VAL A 51 3.56 -4.85 3.24
CA VAL A 51 2.35 -5.05 2.42
C VAL A 51 1.93 -6.52 2.38
N ARG A 52 2.88 -7.43 2.17
CA ARG A 52 2.60 -8.88 2.18
C ARG A 52 2.24 -9.37 3.58
N GLU A 53 2.92 -8.90 4.63
CA GLU A 53 2.62 -9.23 6.02
C GLU A 53 1.26 -8.68 6.49
N PHE A 54 0.81 -7.57 5.90
CA PHE A 54 -0.54 -7.04 6.10
C PHE A 54 -1.61 -7.96 5.50
N GLY A 55 -1.23 -8.83 4.54
CA GLY A 55 -2.11 -9.82 3.92
C GLY A 55 -2.55 -9.46 2.50
N VAL A 56 -1.89 -8.50 1.85
CA VAL A 56 -2.13 -8.20 0.43
C VAL A 56 -1.49 -9.29 -0.42
N THR A 57 -2.25 -9.82 -1.37
CA THR A 57 -1.77 -10.81 -2.33
C THR A 57 -1.88 -10.27 -3.76
N PHE A 58 -1.01 -10.74 -4.64
CA PHE A 58 -0.94 -10.31 -6.04
C PHE A 58 -1.37 -11.43 -6.97
N ARG A 59 -1.73 -11.05 -8.21
CA ARG A 59 -2.09 -12.01 -9.26
C ARG A 59 -0.92 -12.93 -9.60
N GLU A 60 -1.24 -14.07 -10.21
CA GLU A 60 -0.25 -15.08 -10.61
C GLU A 60 0.88 -14.48 -11.46
N GLY A 61 2.12 -14.79 -11.09
CA GLY A 61 3.34 -14.29 -11.74
C GLY A 61 3.82 -12.92 -11.22
N LYS A 62 3.17 -12.37 -10.19
CA LYS A 62 3.49 -11.07 -9.58
C LYS A 62 3.71 -11.13 -8.06
N GLU A 63 3.74 -12.32 -7.48
CA GLU A 63 3.82 -12.55 -6.03
C GLU A 63 5.10 -11.97 -5.41
N GLU A 64 6.22 -12.15 -6.11
CA GLU A 64 7.56 -11.72 -5.68
C GLU A 64 7.95 -10.32 -6.21
N ASP A 65 7.01 -9.58 -6.83
CA ASP A 65 7.26 -8.25 -7.38
C ASP A 65 7.28 -7.19 -6.26
N ASP A 66 8.46 -6.88 -5.75
CA ASP A 66 8.65 -5.87 -4.70
C ASP A 66 8.29 -4.45 -5.17
N ASP A 67 8.49 -4.14 -6.45
CA ASP A 67 8.09 -2.84 -7.01
C ASP A 67 6.58 -2.69 -6.98
N LEU A 68 5.85 -3.75 -7.34
CA LEU A 68 4.39 -3.77 -7.27
C LEU A 68 3.90 -3.59 -5.84
N ALA A 69 4.43 -4.37 -4.90
CA ALA A 69 4.00 -4.32 -3.52
C ALA A 69 4.25 -2.94 -2.89
N ALA A 70 5.44 -2.37 -3.10
CA ALA A 70 5.73 -1.01 -2.64
C ALA A 70 4.83 0.04 -3.32
N SER A 71 4.58 -0.09 -4.62
CA SER A 71 3.71 0.85 -5.36
C SER A 71 2.27 0.83 -4.87
N VAL A 72 1.74 -0.32 -4.43
CA VAL A 72 0.40 -0.36 -3.79
C VAL A 72 0.37 0.46 -2.50
N ALA A 73 1.39 0.36 -1.65
CA ALA A 73 1.46 1.15 -0.42
C ALA A 73 1.57 2.65 -0.71
N LEU A 74 2.44 3.02 -1.67
CA LEU A 74 2.64 4.41 -2.06
C LEU A 74 1.39 5.02 -2.73
N LEU A 75 0.65 4.23 -3.53
CA LEU A 75 -0.59 4.69 -4.13
C LEU A 75 -1.67 4.98 -3.08
N LEU A 76 -1.77 4.16 -2.03
CA LEU A 76 -2.81 4.28 -1.01
C LEU A 76 -2.49 5.32 0.08
N PHE A 77 -1.20 5.47 0.43
CA PHE A 77 -0.78 6.24 1.60
C PHE A 77 0.33 7.26 1.34
N GLY A 78 0.92 7.27 0.15
CA GLY A 78 1.96 8.22 -0.23
C GLY A 78 1.39 9.53 -0.77
N ASN A 79 2.28 10.45 -1.14
CA ASN A 79 1.91 11.71 -1.78
C ASN A 79 1.52 11.47 -3.24
N ALA A 80 0.61 12.31 -3.76
CA ALA A 80 0.05 12.16 -5.10
C ALA A 80 1.07 12.30 -6.24
N ASP A 81 2.19 12.98 -6.00
CA ASP A 81 3.28 13.24 -6.94
C ASP A 81 4.45 12.26 -6.81
N GLN A 82 4.34 11.25 -5.95
CA GLN A 82 5.38 10.26 -5.74
C GLN A 82 5.63 9.41 -7.00
N GLU A 83 6.91 9.29 -7.39
CA GLU A 83 7.31 8.34 -8.43
C GLU A 83 7.16 6.91 -7.92
N MET A 84 6.45 6.09 -8.69
CA MET A 84 6.17 4.70 -8.35
C MET A 84 7.30 3.78 -8.84
N PRO A 85 7.80 2.87 -7.98
CA PRO A 85 8.75 1.84 -8.39
C PRO A 85 8.25 1.02 -9.59
N GLY A 86 9.16 0.44 -10.38
CA GLY A 86 8.82 -0.51 -11.46
C GLY A 86 8.02 0.07 -12.64
N GLY A 87 7.84 1.40 -12.71
CA GLY A 87 7.10 2.06 -13.80
C GLY A 87 5.58 1.97 -13.66
N TYR A 88 5.07 1.64 -12.47
CA TYR A 88 3.65 1.65 -12.18
C TYR A 88 3.05 3.07 -12.23
N SER A 89 1.75 3.17 -12.44
CA SER A 89 1.05 4.44 -12.54
C SER A 89 0.36 4.82 -11.24
N THR A 90 0.40 6.11 -10.90
CA THR A 90 -0.42 6.70 -9.82
C THR A 90 -1.91 6.81 -10.19
N ASN A 91 -2.25 6.69 -11.48
CA ASN A 91 -3.63 6.72 -11.94
C ASN A 91 -4.27 5.33 -11.79
N GLU A 92 -5.21 5.21 -10.86
CA GLU A 92 -5.90 3.95 -10.56
C GLU A 92 -6.60 3.31 -11.77
N LEU A 93 -7.03 4.13 -12.74
CA LEU A 93 -7.73 3.68 -13.95
C LEU A 93 -6.76 3.20 -15.05
N SER A 94 -5.46 3.50 -14.94
CA SER A 94 -4.43 3.08 -15.88
C SER A 94 -4.30 1.56 -15.93
N ASP A 95 -3.90 1.00 -17.07
CA ASP A 95 -3.58 -0.43 -17.17
C ASP A 95 -2.30 -0.80 -16.41
N GLN A 96 -1.44 0.19 -16.14
CA GLN A 96 -0.26 0.05 -15.29
C GLN A 96 -0.53 0.42 -13.82
N SER A 97 -1.80 0.46 -13.42
CA SER A 97 -2.17 0.71 -12.02
C SER A 97 -1.82 -0.49 -11.14
N PRO A 98 -1.05 -0.31 -10.05
CA PRO A 98 -0.62 -1.43 -9.21
C PRO A 98 -1.82 -2.11 -8.51
N VAL A 99 -2.91 -1.37 -8.20
CA VAL A 99 -4.11 -1.96 -7.59
C VAL A 99 -4.88 -2.90 -8.51
N LYS A 100 -4.75 -2.78 -9.84
CA LYS A 100 -5.35 -3.76 -10.78
C LYS A 100 -4.69 -5.14 -10.68
N LEU A 101 -3.46 -5.21 -10.19
CA LEU A 101 -2.68 -6.45 -10.04
C LEU A 101 -2.79 -7.06 -8.63
N VAL A 102 -3.52 -6.42 -7.73
CA VAL A 102 -3.89 -7.00 -6.43
C VAL A 102 -4.94 -8.08 -6.65
N ALA A 103 -4.72 -9.27 -6.08
CA ALA A 103 -5.66 -10.38 -6.08
C ALA A 103 -6.61 -10.30 -4.88
N SER A 104 -6.09 -9.96 -3.69
CA SER A 104 -6.91 -9.73 -2.50
C SER A 104 -6.23 -8.82 -1.48
N PHE A 105 -7.06 -8.16 -0.68
CA PHE A 105 -6.67 -7.50 0.56
C PHE A 105 -7.00 -8.40 1.76
N PRO A 106 -6.39 -8.17 2.93
CA PRO A 106 -6.79 -8.87 4.16
C PRO A 106 -8.30 -8.73 4.42
N GLN A 107 -8.91 -9.83 4.84
CA GLN A 107 -10.35 -9.95 5.09
C GLN A 107 -10.76 -9.39 6.45
#